data_AF-A0A7Y2E1B4-F1
#
_entry.id   AF-A0A7Y2E1B4-F1
#
_cell.length_a   1.000
_cell.length_b   1.000
_cell.length_c   1.000
_cell.angle_alpha   90.00
_cell.angle_beta   90.00
_cell.angle_gamma   90.00
#
_symmetry.space_group_name_H-M   'P 1'
#
loop_
_entity.id
_entity.type
_entity.pdbx_description
1 polymer ?
#
loop_
_entity_poly.entity_id
_entity_poly.type
_entity_poly.pdbx_seq_one_letter_code
_entity_poly.pdbx_strand_id
1 'polypeptide(L)'
;MDFISFLRGLLGLSVILGITFALSRNRSAVNWRTVGAGLGLQVVLAVFILRGNEMGAWFGPLGWPKAFFKWVSSFFVLVLEFTTAGAEFIFGDLALPPGTEGSL
;
A
#
# COMPACT_ATOMS: atom_id res chain seq x y z
N MET A 1 -7.90 16.82 -2.98
CA MET A 1 -8.33 15.91 -1.90
C MET A 1 -9.47 16.58 -1.19
N ASP A 2 -10.64 15.96 -1.16
CA ASP A 2 -11.77 16.52 -0.42
C ASP A 2 -11.48 16.47 1.08
N PHE A 3 -11.83 17.54 1.79
CA PHE A 3 -11.63 17.66 3.24
C PHE A 3 -12.26 16.48 4.01
N ILE A 4 -13.43 16.03 3.55
CA ILE A 4 -14.17 14.88 4.09
C ILE A 4 -13.33 13.60 3.98
N SER A 5 -12.64 13.37 2.86
CA SER A 5 -11.82 12.18 2.64
C SER A 5 -10.60 12.13 3.58
N PHE A 6 -10.01 13.30 3.86
CA PHE A 6 -8.93 13.40 4.85
C PHE A 6 -9.42 13.10 6.27
N LEU A 7 -10.55 13.71 6.69
CA LEU A 7 -11.16 13.43 8.00
C LEU A 7 -11.53 11.96 8.16
N ARG A 8 -12.08 11.33 7.12
CA ARG A 8 -12.41 9.91 7.12
C ARG A 8 -11.16 9.03 7.34
N GLY A 9 -10.04 9.38 6.70
CA GLY A 9 -8.77 8.69 6.90
C GLY A 9 -8.27 8.80 8.35
N LEU A 10 -8.33 10.01 8.92
CA LEU A 10 -7.92 10.26 10.31
C LEU A 10 -8.84 9.55 11.31
N LEU A 11 -10.15 9.53 11.06
CA LEU A 11 -11.12 8.80 11.86
C LEU A 11 -10.83 7.30 11.82
N GLY A 12 -10.59 6.74 10.63
CA GLY A 12 -10.23 5.32 10.48
C GLY A 12 -8.99 4.93 11.30
N LEU A 13 -7.92 5.73 11.21
CA LEU A 13 -6.71 5.49 12.00
C LEU A 13 -6.99 5.55 13.51
N SER A 14 -7.75 6.55 13.95
CA SER A 14 -8.10 6.73 15.37
C SER A 14 -8.94 5.58 15.91
N VAL A 15 -9.90 5.08 15.12
CA VAL A 15 -10.74 3.93 15.49
C VAL A 15 -9.89 2.67 15.62
N ILE A 16 -8.99 2.40 14.67
CA ILE A 16 -8.11 1.22 14.73
C ILE A 16 -7.23 1.28 15.98
N LEU A 17 -6.57 2.41 16.24
CA LEU A 17 -5.76 2.60 17.45
C LEU A 17 -6.60 2.45 18.73
N GLY A 18 -7.82 2.98 18.73
CA GLY A 18 -8.77 2.85 19.84
C GLY A 18 -9.15 1.40 20.11
N ILE A 19 -9.43 0.61 19.06
CA ILE A 19 -9.73 -0.83 19.19
C ILE A 19 -8.51 -1.59 19.71
N THR A 20 -7.33 -1.36 19.15
CA THR A 20 -6.10 -2.01 19.62
C THR A 20 -5.79 -1.67 21.08
N PHE A 21 -6.03 -0.42 21.48
CA PHE A 21 -5.87 0.00 22.88
C PHE A 21 -6.93 -0.62 23.80
N ALA A 22 -8.18 -0.70 23.37
CA ALA A 22 -9.27 -1.31 24.14
C ALA A 22 -9.04 -2.81 24.39
N LEU A 23 -8.55 -3.52 23.38
CA LEU A 23 -8.21 -4.95 23.43
C LEU A 23 -6.84 -5.23 24.08
N SER A 24 -6.05 -4.19 24.40
CA SER A 24 -4.74 -4.36 25.01
C SER A 24 -4.87 -4.92 26.43
N ARG A 25 -4.14 -6.02 26.69
CA ARG A 25 -4.11 -6.71 27.99
C ARG A 25 -3.51 -5.86 29.11
N ASN A 26 -2.55 -4.99 28.80
CA ASN A 26 -1.90 -4.14 29.79
C ASN A 26 -1.75 -2.71 29.24
N ARG A 27 -2.82 -1.91 29.41
CA ARG A 27 -2.95 -0.55 28.87
C ARG A 27 -1.90 0.42 29.39
N SER A 28 -1.40 0.22 30.62
CA SER A 28 -0.36 1.07 31.23
C SER A 28 1.06 0.71 30.77
N ALA A 29 1.28 -0.51 30.26
CA ALA A 29 2.57 -0.92 29.70
C ALA A 29 2.74 -0.57 28.22
N VAL A 30 1.77 0.12 27.61
CA VAL A 30 1.86 0.55 26.21
C VAL A 30 2.96 1.61 26.10
N ASN A 31 4.02 1.26 25.38
CA ASN A 31 5.11 2.19 25.11
C ASN A 31 4.73 3.15 23.96
N TRP A 32 4.27 4.34 24.32
CA TRP A 32 3.88 5.39 23.37
C TRP A 32 5.02 5.87 22.47
N ARG A 33 6.29 5.73 22.88
CA ARG A 33 7.44 6.00 22.00
C ARG A 33 7.49 5.02 20.84
N THR A 34 7.23 3.74 21.10
CA THR A 34 7.20 2.69 20.06
C THR A 34 6.00 2.88 19.14
N VAL A 35 4.82 3.16 19.70
CA VAL A 35 3.60 3.41 18.92
C VAL A 35 3.79 4.63 18.01
N GLY A 36 4.29 5.74 18.56
CA GLY A 36 4.58 6.96 17.79
C GLY A 36 5.65 6.74 16.72
N ALA A 37 6.71 5.98 17.02
CA ALA A 37 7.74 5.62 16.04
C ALA A 37 7.17 4.78 14.89
N GLY A 38 6.30 3.80 15.19
CA GLY A 38 5.62 2.99 14.18
C GLY A 38 4.68 3.82 13.29
N LEU A 39 3.84 4.67 13.89
CA LEU A 39 2.96 5.58 13.15
C LEU A 39 3.77 6.58 12.30
N GLY A 40 4.87 7.12 12.84
CA GLY A 40 5.77 7.99 12.10
C GLY A 40 6.39 7.29 10.91
N LEU A 41 6.88 6.06 11.09
CA LEU A 41 7.41 5.24 10.01
C LEU A 41 6.36 4.97 8.92
N GLN A 42 5.12 4.66 9.30
CA GLN A 42 4.01 4.46 8.35
C GLN A 42 3.76 5.71 7.51
N VAL A 43 3.67 6.89 8.13
CA VAL A 43 3.45 8.16 7.42
C VAL A 43 4.63 8.47 6.50
N VAL A 44 5.86 8.30 6.98
CA VAL A 44 7.08 8.52 6.20
C VAL A 44 7.08 7.64 4.96
N LEU A 45 6.85 6.33 5.11
CA LEU A 45 6.78 5.40 3.98
C LEU A 45 5.62 5.73 3.03
N ALA A 46 4.44 6.05 3.55
CA ALA A 46 3.29 6.43 2.74
C ALA A 46 3.59 7.66 1.87
N VAL A 47 4.23 8.68 2.43
CA VAL A 47 4.64 9.88 1.69
C VAL A 47 5.68 9.52 0.62
N PHE A 48 6.72 8.76 0.96
CA PHE A 48 7.75 8.37 0.00
C PHE A 48 7.24 7.53 -1.17
N ILE A 49 6.29 6.62 -0.93
CA ILE A 49 5.75 5.73 -1.96
C ILE A 49 4.66 6.44 -2.79
N LEU A 50 3.70 7.10 -2.15
CA LEU A 50 2.55 7.72 -2.84
C LEU A 50 2.94 9.01 -3.55
N ARG A 51 3.79 9.85 -2.92
CA ARG A 51 4.23 11.14 -3.48
C ARG A 51 5.64 11.11 -4.07
N GLY A 52 6.26 9.94 -4.24
CA GLY A 52 7.64 9.83 -4.73
C GLY A 52 7.93 10.55 -6.05
N ASN A 53 6.95 10.69 -6.96
CA ASN A 53 7.12 11.47 -8.20
C ASN A 53 7.22 12.98 -7.93
N GLU A 54 6.32 13.51 -7.10
CA GLU A 54 6.30 14.94 -6.75
C GLU A 54 7.55 15.31 -5.93
N MET A 55 7.97 14.41 -5.03
CA MET A 55 9.18 14.57 -4.24
C MET A 55 10.45 14.49 -5.08
N GLY A 56 10.52 13.58 -6.05
CA GLY A 56 11.65 13.48 -6.98
C GLY A 56 11.76 14.69 -7.90
N ALA A 57 10.63 15.31 -8.27
CA ALA A 57 10.62 16.56 -9.03
C ALA A 57 11.12 17.76 -8.20
N TRP A 58 10.84 17.77 -6.90
CA TRP A 58 11.28 18.83 -5.98
C TRP A 58 12.74 18.66 -5.51
N PHE A 59 13.20 17.43 -5.30
CA PHE A 59 14.57 17.11 -4.93
C PHE A 59 14.94 15.75 -5.52
N GLY A 60 15.83 15.76 -6.51
CA GLY A 60 16.18 14.59 -7.34
C GLY A 60 16.36 13.26 -6.59
N PRO A 61 17.08 13.19 -5.45
CA PRO A 61 17.28 11.91 -4.77
C PRO A 61 16.02 11.43 -4.01
N LEU A 62 15.00 12.23 -3.72
CA LEU A 62 13.82 11.74 -2.97
C LEU A 62 12.90 10.81 -3.80
N GLY A 63 13.15 10.64 -5.11
CA GLY A 63 12.39 9.74 -5.97
C GLY A 63 12.82 8.27 -5.91
N TRP A 64 13.98 7.95 -5.34
CA TRP A 64 14.54 6.59 -5.33
C TRP A 64 13.63 5.55 -4.66
N PRO A 65 12.91 5.82 -3.56
CA PRO A 65 12.10 4.78 -2.89
C PRO A 65 11.00 4.24 -3.79
N LYS A 66 10.33 5.14 -4.53
CA LYS A 66 9.30 4.74 -5.50
C LYS A 66 9.88 3.90 -6.64
N ALA A 67 11.06 4.27 -7.15
CA ALA A 67 11.74 3.52 -8.19
C ALA A 67 12.11 2.11 -7.72
N PHE A 68 12.64 1.98 -6.49
CA PHE A 68 12.95 0.69 -5.88
C PHE A 68 11.71 -0.21 -5.75
N PHE A 69 10.62 0.31 -5.19
CA PHE A 69 9.36 -0.45 -5.07
C PHE A 69 8.78 -0.84 -6.43
N LYS A 70 8.87 0.03 -7.44
CA LYS A 70 8.45 -0.31 -8.82
C LYS A 70 9.29 -1.45 -9.40
N TRP A 71 10.60 -1.42 -9.19
CA TRP A 71 11.50 -2.50 -9.62
C TRP A 71 11.13 -3.83 -8.97
N VAL A 72 10.95 -3.86 -7.64
CA VAL A 72 10.49 -5.06 -6.93
C VAL A 72 9.13 -5.54 -7.44
N SER A 73 8.17 -4.61 -7.64
CA SER A 73 6.85 -4.96 -8.16
C SER A 73 6.91 -5.58 -9.56
N SER A 74 7.83 -5.15 -10.41
CA SER A 74 7.96 -5.69 -11.78
C SER A 74 8.34 -7.17 -11.79
N PHE A 75 9.10 -7.63 -10.79
CA PHE A 75 9.41 -9.06 -10.63
C PHE A 75 8.13 -9.87 -10.35
N PHE A 76 7.27 -9.40 -9.45
CA PHE A 76 6.01 -10.07 -9.16
C PHE A 76 5.05 -10.04 -10.35
N VAL A 77 5.00 -8.93 -11.08
CA VAL A 77 4.20 -8.80 -12.31
C VAL A 77 4.66 -9.82 -13.35
N LEU A 78 5.98 -9.99 -13.55
CA LEU A 78 6.52 -10.97 -14.48
C LEU A 78 6.11 -12.42 -14.12
N VAL A 79 6.15 -12.76 -12.83
CA VAL A 79 5.70 -14.08 -12.36
C VAL A 79 4.19 -14.27 -12.59
N LEU A 80 3.41 -13.21 -12.37
CA LEU A 80 1.97 -13.23 -12.65
C LEU A 80 1.70 -13.42 -14.14
N GLU A 81 2.44 -12.76 -15.04
CA GLU A 81 2.30 -12.91 -16.48
C GLU A 81 2.51 -14.37 -16.94
N PHE A 82 3.53 -15.05 -16.43
CA PHE A 82 3.72 -16.49 -16.71
C PHE A 82 2.57 -17.35 -16.20
N THR A 83 2.03 -17.00 -15.03
CA THR A 83 0.90 -17.70 -14.43
C THR A 83 -0.37 -17.49 -15.24
N THR A 84 -0.62 -16.25 -15.70
CA THR A 84 -1.75 -15.90 -16.57
C THR A 84 -1.66 -16.62 -17.91
N ALA A 85 -0.49 -16.66 -18.54
CA ALA A 85 -0.30 -17.39 -19.80
C ALA A 85 -0.55 -18.91 -19.63
N GLY A 86 -0.12 -19.50 -18.51
CA GLY A 86 -0.43 -20.89 -18.19
C GLY A 86 -1.92 -21.14 -17.94
N ALA A 87 -2.60 -20.21 -17.27
CA ALA A 87 -4.04 -20.29 -17.04
C ALA A 87 -4.83 -20.14 -18.34
N GLU A 88 -4.43 -19.23 -19.23
CA GLU A 88 -5.03 -19.04 -20.57
C GLU A 88 -4.88 -20.31 -21.43
N PHE A 89 -3.74 -20.98 -21.38
CA PHE A 89 -3.55 -22.26 -22.06
C PHE A 89 -4.53 -23.36 -21.58
N ILE A 90 -4.84 -23.41 -20.28
CA ILE A 90 -5.71 -24.45 -19.70
C ILE A 90 -7.20 -24.09 -19.83
N PHE A 91 -7.54 -22.83 -19.57
CA PHE A 91 -8.93 -22.38 -19.37
C PHE A 91 -9.44 -21.43 -20.46
N GLY A 92 -8.60 -21.03 -21.41
CA GLY A 92 -8.96 -20.08 -22.47
C GLY A 92 -9.52 -18.79 -21.90
N ASP A 93 -10.67 -18.36 -22.42
CA ASP A 93 -11.32 -17.09 -22.10
C ASP A 93 -11.69 -16.90 -20.61
N LEU A 94 -11.80 -17.98 -19.83
CA LEU A 94 -12.05 -17.90 -18.37
C LEU A 94 -10.84 -17.39 -17.57
N ALA A 95 -9.63 -17.45 -18.14
CA ALA A 95 -8.42 -16.97 -17.49
C ALA A 95 -8.16 -15.48 -17.72
N LEU A 96 -8.96 -14.82 -18.55
CA LEU A 96 -8.78 -13.42 -18.89
C LEU A 96 -9.12 -12.50 -17.71
N PRO A 97 -8.36 -11.42 -17.49
CA PRO A 97 -8.70 -10.42 -16.49
C PRO A 97 -10.08 -9.80 -16.77
N PRO A 98 -10.86 -9.46 -15.72
CA PRO A 98 -12.15 -8.78 -15.89
C PRO A 98 -11.99 -7.47 -16.67
N GLY A 99 -12.78 -7.29 -17.73
CA GLY A 99 -12.76 -6.10 -18.58
C GLY A 99 -11.91 -6.22 -19.86
N THR A 100 -11.36 -7.40 -20.14
CA THR A 100 -10.68 -7.71 -21.42
C THR A 100 -11.72 -8.16 -22.45
N GLU A 101 -11.60 -7.71 -23.71
CA GLU A 101 -12.50 -8.16 -24.79
C GLU A 101 -12.44 -9.70 -24.92
N GLY A 102 -13.59 -10.37 -24.82
CA GLY A 102 -13.68 -11.84 -24.87
C GLY A 102 -13.63 -12.56 -23.52
N SER A 103 -13.40 -11.85 -22.40
CA SER A 103 -13.50 -12.44 -21.05
C SER A 103 -14.93 -12.91 -20.76
N LEU A 104 -15.09 -14.19 -20.39
CA LEU A 104 -16.36 -14.78 -19.97
C LEU A 104 -16.70 -14.48 -18.51
#